data_AF-A0A2J8SNN3-F1
#
_entry.id   AF-A0A2J8SNN3-F1
#
_cell.length_a   1.000
_cell.length_b   1.000
_cell.length_c   1.000
_cell.angle_alpha   90.00
_cell.angle_beta   90.00
_cell.angle_gamma   90.00
#
_symmetry.space_group_name_H-M   'P 1'
#
loop_
_entity.id
_entity.type
_entity.pdbx_description
1 polymer ?
#
loop_
_entity_poly.entity_id
_entity_poly.type
_entity_poly.pdbx_seq_one_letter_code
_entity_poly.pdbx_strand_id
1 'polypeptide(L)'
;CRNGLLVIRDDPEGLEFPWGPKPFREVIAGPLLRNNGQSLESSSLEGSHVGVYFSAHWCPPCRSLTRVLVESYRKIKEAGQNFEIIFVSADRSEESFKQYFSEMPWLAVPYTDEARRSRLNRLYGIQDSEDDGESEAAKQLIQPIAEKIIAQYKAKEEDAPLLFFVAGEDDMTDSLRDYTNLPEAAPLLTILDMSARAKYVMDVEEITPAIVEAFVNDFLAEKLKPEPI
;
A
#
# COMPACT_ATOMS: atom_id res chain seq x y z
N CYS A 1 5.72 -4.28 19.89
CA CYS A 1 4.80 -3.48 20.71
C CYS A 1 4.90 -2.05 20.25
N ARG A 2 3.82 -1.42 19.75
CA ARG A 2 3.86 0.00 19.38
C ARG A 2 4.24 0.84 20.59
N ASN A 3 5.11 1.83 20.39
CA ASN A 3 5.52 2.76 21.43
C ASN A 3 4.29 3.54 21.92
N GLY A 4 3.92 3.39 23.21
CA GLY A 4 2.73 4.04 23.78
C GLY A 4 2.75 5.57 23.69
N LEU A 5 3.92 6.16 23.49
CA LEU A 5 4.09 7.60 23.29
C LEU A 5 3.50 8.08 21.94
N LEU A 6 3.69 7.31 20.87
CA LEU A 6 3.19 7.66 19.53
C LEU A 6 1.66 7.62 19.49
N VAL A 7 1.07 6.63 20.15
CA VAL A 7 -0.38 6.46 20.20
C VAL A 7 -1.07 7.63 20.90
N ILE A 8 -0.47 8.18 21.96
CA ILE A 8 -1.00 9.35 22.69
C ILE A 8 -0.81 10.63 21.86
N ARG A 9 0.25 10.73 21.06
CA ARG A 9 0.46 11.84 20.13
C ARG A 9 -0.62 11.85 19.04
N ASP A 10 -0.94 10.68 18.50
CA ASP A 10 -1.86 10.52 17.37
C ASP A 10 -3.35 10.50 17.80
N ASP A 11 -3.63 10.23 19.08
CA ASP A 11 -4.96 10.31 19.73
C ASP A 11 -4.90 11.12 21.04
N PRO A 12 -4.70 12.45 20.96
CA PRO A 12 -4.50 13.31 22.13
C PRO A 12 -5.74 13.41 23.03
N GLU A 13 -6.92 13.13 22.48
CA GLU A 13 -8.20 13.13 23.21
C GLU A 13 -8.54 11.75 23.80
N GLY A 14 -7.76 10.71 23.48
CA GLY A 14 -7.96 9.35 24.00
C GLY A 14 -9.24 8.68 23.50
N LEU A 15 -9.77 9.09 22.33
CA LEU A 15 -11.01 8.55 21.76
C LEU A 15 -10.87 7.08 21.36
N GLU A 16 -9.64 6.62 21.12
CA GLU A 16 -9.31 5.25 20.75
C GLU A 16 -8.81 4.41 21.95
N PHE A 17 -8.87 4.95 23.18
CA PHE A 17 -8.55 4.20 24.40
C PHE A 17 -9.65 3.17 24.75
N PRO A 18 -9.30 1.93 25.14
CA PRO A 18 -7.95 1.37 25.23
C PRO A 18 -7.38 1.07 23.86
N TRP A 19 -6.12 1.46 23.63
CA TRP A 19 -5.43 1.41 22.33
C TRP A 19 -4.99 0.01 21.87
N GLY A 20 -5.81 -1.00 22.16
CA GLY A 20 -5.66 -2.37 21.66
C GLY A 20 -6.44 -2.59 20.37
N PRO A 21 -6.25 -3.75 19.72
CA PRO A 21 -7.07 -4.14 18.58
C PRO A 21 -8.53 -4.26 19.02
N LYS A 22 -9.38 -3.34 18.53
CA LYS A 22 -10.82 -3.39 18.72
C LYS A 22 -11.40 -4.61 18.00
N PRO A 23 -12.44 -5.26 18.54
CA PRO A 23 -13.09 -6.38 17.86
C PRO A 23 -13.64 -5.92 16.52
N PHE A 24 -13.54 -6.77 15.49
CA PHE A 24 -13.99 -6.44 14.12
C PHE A 24 -15.41 -5.86 14.08
N ARG A 25 -16.34 -6.40 14.89
CA ARG A 25 -17.72 -5.93 14.98
C ARG A 25 -17.85 -4.46 15.39
N GLU A 26 -16.97 -3.99 16.27
CA GLU A 26 -16.93 -2.59 16.68
C GLU A 26 -16.31 -1.72 15.59
N VAL A 27 -15.23 -2.19 14.97
CA VAL A 27 -14.55 -1.45 13.90
C VAL A 27 -15.45 -1.27 12.68
N ILE A 28 -16.25 -2.27 12.32
CA ILE A 28 -17.12 -2.22 11.14
C ILE A 28 -18.48 -1.54 11.37
N ALA A 29 -18.80 -1.20 12.63
CA ALA A 29 -20.11 -0.69 13.03
C ALA A 29 -20.53 0.55 12.22
N GLY A 30 -21.82 0.61 11.90
CA GLY A 30 -22.43 1.67 11.07
C GLY A 30 -22.83 1.22 9.66
N PRO A 31 -23.15 2.18 8.77
CA PRO A 31 -23.68 1.90 7.44
C PRO A 31 -22.62 1.32 6.49
N LEU A 32 -23.07 0.44 5.60
CA LEU A 32 -22.33 -0.19 4.51
C LEU A 32 -23.10 0.02 3.20
N LEU A 33 -22.38 0.27 2.11
CA LEU A 33 -22.97 0.56 0.81
C LEU A 33 -23.08 -0.70 -0.04
N ARG A 34 -24.15 -0.78 -0.84
CA ARG A 34 -24.25 -1.66 -2.01
C ARG A 34 -23.90 -0.88 -3.27
N ASN A 35 -23.45 -1.60 -4.29
CA ASN A 35 -23.10 -1.02 -5.59
C ASN A 35 -24.28 -0.37 -6.33
N ASN A 36 -25.53 -0.61 -5.89
CA ASN A 36 -26.74 0.02 -6.39
C ASN A 36 -27.14 1.30 -5.63
N GLY A 37 -26.28 1.79 -4.72
CA GLY A 37 -26.52 2.99 -3.92
C GLY A 37 -27.36 2.78 -2.66
N GLN A 38 -27.83 1.56 -2.38
CA GLN A 38 -28.51 1.25 -1.13
C GLN A 38 -27.51 1.17 0.03
N SER A 39 -27.93 1.59 1.22
CA SER A 39 -27.17 1.44 2.46
C SER A 39 -27.81 0.38 3.35
N LEU A 40 -26.97 -0.43 4.00
CA LEU A 40 -27.36 -1.43 4.99
C LEU A 40 -26.56 -1.22 6.27
N GLU A 41 -27.19 -1.44 7.42
CA GLU A 41 -26.45 -1.44 8.68
C GLU A 41 -25.61 -2.71 8.80
N SER A 42 -24.40 -2.57 9.34
CA SER A 42 -23.48 -3.68 9.62
C SER A 42 -24.07 -4.76 10.54
N SER A 43 -25.11 -4.46 11.32
CA SER A 43 -25.86 -5.45 12.10
C SER A 43 -26.52 -6.54 11.23
N SER A 44 -26.81 -6.24 9.95
CA SER A 44 -27.33 -7.23 8.99
C SER A 44 -26.34 -8.36 8.68
N LEU A 45 -25.07 -8.21 9.05
CA LEU A 45 -24.03 -9.23 8.89
C LEU A 45 -23.96 -10.23 10.05
N GLU A 46 -24.78 -10.05 11.09
CA GLU A 46 -24.75 -10.94 12.24
C GLU A 46 -25.08 -12.39 11.84
N GLY A 47 -24.24 -13.34 12.25
CA GLY A 47 -24.35 -14.74 11.86
C GLY A 47 -23.83 -15.06 10.45
N SER A 48 -23.30 -14.07 9.72
CA SER A 48 -22.65 -14.27 8.41
C SER A 48 -21.14 -14.47 8.56
N HIS A 49 -20.54 -15.26 7.68
CA HIS A 49 -19.11 -15.28 7.45
C HIS A 49 -18.74 -14.05 6.63
N VAL A 50 -17.90 -13.17 7.19
CA VAL A 50 -17.54 -11.90 6.54
C VAL A 50 -16.09 -11.95 6.09
N GLY A 51 -15.85 -11.73 4.80
CA GLY A 51 -14.53 -11.45 4.25
C GLY A 51 -14.30 -9.94 4.10
N VAL A 52 -13.15 -9.43 4.51
CA VAL A 52 -12.77 -8.03 4.25
C VAL A 52 -11.85 -8.01 3.03
N TYR A 53 -12.20 -7.22 2.02
CA TYR A 53 -11.47 -7.13 0.77
C TYR A 53 -10.84 -5.74 0.65
N PHE A 54 -9.52 -5.67 0.79
CA PHE A 54 -8.74 -4.45 0.62
C PHE A 54 -8.21 -4.39 -0.82
N SER A 55 -8.58 -3.36 -1.58
CA SER A 55 -8.11 -3.19 -2.96
C SER A 55 -8.28 -1.74 -3.42
N ALA A 56 -7.62 -1.39 -4.52
CA ALA A 56 -7.87 -0.17 -5.26
C ALA A 56 -7.88 -0.40 -6.78
N HIS A 57 -8.52 0.49 -7.53
CA HIS A 57 -8.66 0.42 -8.99
C HIS A 57 -7.32 0.56 -9.72
N TRP A 58 -6.43 1.37 -9.16
CA TRP A 58 -5.11 1.68 -9.72
C TRP A 58 -4.14 0.48 -9.65
N CYS A 59 -4.45 -0.56 -8.88
CA CYS A 59 -3.67 -1.79 -8.76
C CYS A 59 -3.95 -2.76 -9.94
N PRO A 60 -3.00 -2.96 -10.88
CA PRO A 60 -3.21 -3.85 -12.04
C PRO A 60 -3.47 -5.34 -11.71
N PRO A 61 -2.76 -6.00 -10.78
CA PRO A 61 -3.03 -7.40 -10.45
C PRO A 61 -4.38 -7.58 -9.73
N CYS A 62 -4.87 -6.55 -9.06
CA CYS A 62 -6.13 -6.58 -8.30
C CYS A 62 -7.38 -6.71 -9.19
N ARG A 63 -7.33 -6.23 -10.45
CA ARG A 63 -8.48 -6.34 -11.37
C ARG A 63 -8.75 -7.77 -11.81
N SER A 64 -7.71 -8.57 -12.05
CA SER A 64 -7.86 -9.99 -12.40
C SER A 64 -8.39 -10.79 -11.21
N LEU A 65 -7.89 -10.51 -10.01
CA LEU A 65 -8.36 -11.14 -8.77
C LEU A 65 -9.83 -10.83 -8.51
N THR A 66 -10.26 -9.58 -8.72
CA THR A 66 -11.66 -9.17 -8.51
C THR A 66 -12.62 -9.98 -9.37
N ARG A 67 -12.29 -10.26 -10.64
CA ARG A 67 -13.14 -11.08 -11.51
C ARG A 67 -13.35 -12.49 -10.95
N VAL A 68 -12.25 -13.15 -10.55
CA VAL A 68 -12.28 -14.49 -9.95
C VAL A 68 -13.06 -14.50 -8.63
N LEU A 69 -12.89 -13.45 -7.82
CA LEU A 69 -13.57 -13.29 -6.55
C LEU A 69 -15.09 -13.08 -6.73
N VAL A 70 -15.50 -12.30 -7.73
CA VAL A 70 -16.92 -12.10 -8.07
C VAL A 70 -17.58 -13.43 -8.48
N GLU A 71 -16.93 -14.23 -9.31
CA GLU A 71 -17.45 -15.55 -9.70
C GLU A 71 -17.58 -16.49 -8.51
N SER A 72 -16.56 -16.52 -7.64
CA SER A 72 -16.56 -17.35 -6.43
C SER A 72 -17.64 -16.93 -5.45
N TYR A 73 -17.79 -15.63 -5.23
CA TYR A 73 -18.84 -15.05 -4.39
C TYR A 73 -20.23 -15.48 -4.85
N ARG A 74 -20.53 -15.37 -6.16
CA ARG A 74 -21.83 -15.79 -6.71
C ARG A 74 -22.12 -17.26 -6.44
N LYS A 75 -21.15 -18.15 -6.68
CA LYS A 75 -21.31 -19.60 -6.40
C LYS A 75 -21.60 -19.88 -4.92
N ILE A 76 -20.93 -19.16 -4.01
CA ILE A 76 -21.14 -19.30 -2.57
C ILE A 76 -22.56 -18.83 -2.17
N LYS A 77 -23.02 -17.70 -2.73
CA LYS A 77 -24.40 -17.20 -2.48
C LYS A 77 -25.46 -18.13 -3.07
N GLU A 78 -25.24 -18.65 -4.27
CA GLU A 78 -26.14 -19.63 -4.92
C GLU A 78 -26.23 -20.94 -4.14
N ALA A 79 -25.15 -21.37 -3.49
CA ALA A 79 -25.13 -22.51 -2.58
C ALA A 79 -25.83 -22.25 -1.23
N GLY A 80 -26.44 -21.07 -1.05
CA GLY A 80 -27.18 -20.71 0.16
C GLY A 80 -26.30 -20.44 1.39
N GLN A 81 -25.00 -20.25 1.20
CA GLN A 81 -24.10 -19.96 2.32
C GLN A 81 -24.28 -18.52 2.80
N ASN A 82 -24.27 -18.34 4.12
CA ASN A 82 -24.34 -17.02 4.73
C ASN A 82 -22.96 -16.36 4.73
N PHE A 83 -22.50 -15.94 3.56
CA PHE A 83 -21.22 -15.27 3.33
C PHE A 83 -21.42 -13.88 2.74
N GLU A 84 -20.60 -12.92 3.17
CA GLU A 84 -20.58 -11.56 2.64
C GLU A 84 -19.14 -11.05 2.51
N ILE A 85 -18.90 -10.18 1.54
CA ILE A 85 -17.63 -9.47 1.39
C ILE A 85 -17.85 -7.98 1.70
N ILE A 86 -16.93 -7.38 2.43
CA ILE A 86 -16.88 -5.93 2.64
C ILE A 86 -15.64 -5.38 1.97
N PHE A 87 -15.85 -4.57 0.95
CA PHE A 87 -14.81 -3.83 0.25
C PHE A 87 -14.37 -2.61 1.07
N VAL A 88 -13.07 -2.51 1.29
CA VAL A 88 -12.38 -1.37 1.87
C VAL A 88 -11.48 -0.80 0.79
N SER A 89 -11.86 0.37 0.28
CA SER A 89 -11.16 1.00 -0.84
C SER A 89 -9.92 1.76 -0.37
N ALA A 90 -8.83 1.51 -1.08
CA ALA A 90 -7.60 2.31 -1.07
C ALA A 90 -7.49 3.19 -2.35
N ASP A 91 -8.61 3.47 -3.01
CA ASP A 91 -8.65 4.40 -4.14
C ASP A 91 -8.34 5.83 -3.68
N ARG A 92 -7.67 6.59 -4.54
CA ARG A 92 -7.27 7.98 -4.25
C ARG A 92 -8.39 9.00 -4.53
N SER A 93 -9.51 8.56 -5.12
CA SER A 93 -10.67 9.43 -5.39
C SER A 93 -11.99 8.68 -5.28
N GLU A 94 -13.06 9.41 -4.95
CA GLU A 94 -14.41 8.84 -4.82
C GLU A 94 -14.94 8.33 -6.17
N GLU A 95 -14.56 8.97 -7.28
CA GLU A 95 -14.92 8.55 -8.64
C GLU A 95 -14.29 7.19 -8.97
N SER A 96 -13.01 7.02 -8.64
CA SER A 96 -12.28 5.76 -8.85
C SER A 96 -12.88 4.64 -8.02
N PHE A 97 -13.22 4.94 -6.76
CA PHE A 97 -13.98 4.04 -5.89
C PHE A 97 -15.31 3.61 -6.52
N LYS A 98 -16.14 4.57 -6.95
CA LYS A 98 -17.46 4.30 -7.54
C LYS A 98 -17.36 3.45 -8.80
N GLN A 99 -16.41 3.78 -9.68
CA GLN A 99 -16.18 3.03 -10.91
C GLN A 99 -15.83 1.58 -10.60
N TYR A 100 -14.86 1.34 -9.72
CA TYR A 100 -14.42 -0.01 -9.39
C TYR A 100 -15.44 -0.81 -8.59
N PHE A 101 -16.12 -0.16 -7.63
CA PHE A 101 -17.15 -0.78 -6.81
C PHE A 101 -18.41 -1.15 -7.60
N SER A 102 -18.69 -0.47 -8.72
CA SER A 102 -19.85 -0.77 -9.57
C SER A 102 -19.86 -2.23 -10.09
N GLU A 103 -18.70 -2.83 -10.27
CA GLU A 103 -18.52 -4.21 -10.76
C GLU A 103 -18.66 -5.27 -9.65
N MET A 104 -18.72 -4.85 -8.38
CA MET A 104 -18.68 -5.74 -7.22
C MET A 104 -20.09 -6.02 -6.65
N PRO A 105 -20.51 -7.29 -6.50
CA PRO A 105 -21.86 -7.64 -6.04
C PRO A 105 -22.04 -7.61 -4.51
N TRP A 106 -21.03 -7.15 -3.77
CA TRP A 106 -20.97 -7.20 -2.30
C TRP A 106 -21.03 -5.79 -1.68
N LEU A 107 -20.74 -5.69 -0.38
CA LEU A 107 -20.85 -4.43 0.37
C LEU A 107 -19.54 -3.65 0.37
N ALA A 108 -19.58 -2.36 0.66
CA ALA A 108 -18.40 -1.52 0.88
C ALA A 108 -18.55 -0.63 2.10
N VAL A 109 -17.42 -0.30 2.73
CA VAL A 109 -17.38 0.85 3.65
C VAL A 109 -17.54 2.13 2.83
N PRO A 110 -18.38 3.09 3.25
CA PRO A 110 -18.49 4.38 2.57
C PRO A 110 -17.12 5.02 2.36
N TYR A 111 -16.84 5.49 1.14
CA TYR A 111 -15.56 6.14 0.82
C TYR A 111 -15.27 7.33 1.74
N THR A 112 -16.31 8.10 2.07
CA THR A 112 -16.28 9.24 2.97
C THR A 112 -15.97 8.90 4.42
N ASP A 113 -16.09 7.63 4.83
CA ASP A 113 -15.75 7.18 6.19
C ASP A 113 -14.28 6.72 6.25
N GLU A 114 -13.37 7.69 6.08
CA GLU A 114 -11.92 7.49 6.12
C GLU A 114 -11.45 6.92 7.45
N ALA A 115 -12.01 7.39 8.57
CA ALA A 115 -11.67 6.90 9.89
C ALA A 115 -11.94 5.40 10.03
N ARG A 116 -13.07 4.89 9.50
CA ARG A 116 -13.37 3.46 9.52
C ARG A 116 -12.46 2.65 8.60
N ARG A 117 -12.15 3.17 7.41
CA ARG A 117 -11.19 2.53 6.49
C ARG A 117 -9.80 2.42 7.13
N SER A 118 -9.30 3.50 7.74
CA SER A 118 -8.02 3.52 8.47
C SER A 118 -8.00 2.56 9.66
N ARG A 119 -9.09 2.49 10.45
CA ARG A 119 -9.20 1.50 11.53
C ARG A 119 -9.17 0.05 11.02
N LEU A 120 -9.82 -0.25 9.90
CA LEU A 120 -9.80 -1.58 9.28
C LEU A 120 -8.41 -1.93 8.75
N ASN A 121 -7.76 -0.98 8.08
CA ASN A 121 -6.38 -1.11 7.62
C ASN A 121 -5.44 -1.46 8.78
N ARG A 122 -5.49 -0.68 9.86
CA ARG A 122 -4.73 -0.93 11.09
C ARG A 122 -5.07 -2.27 11.76
N LEU A 123 -6.34 -2.66 11.82
CA LEU A 123 -6.77 -3.91 12.45
C LEU A 123 -6.15 -5.15 11.79
N TYR A 124 -6.01 -5.12 10.45
CA TYR A 124 -5.47 -6.22 9.67
C TYR A 124 -4.00 -6.02 9.27
N GLY A 125 -3.34 -4.96 9.78
CA GLY A 125 -1.96 -4.64 9.43
C GLY A 125 -1.76 -4.28 7.96
N ILE A 126 -2.82 -3.87 7.27
CA ILE A 126 -2.75 -3.31 5.93
C ILE A 126 -2.30 -1.87 6.12
N GLN A 127 -1.01 -1.60 5.91
CA GLN A 127 -0.54 -0.23 5.80
C GLN A 127 -1.04 0.30 4.46
N ASP A 128 -1.89 1.34 4.51
CA ASP A 128 -1.72 2.39 3.50
C ASP A 128 -0.26 2.80 3.64
N SER A 129 0.51 2.80 2.56
CA SER A 129 1.69 3.66 2.55
C SER A 129 1.13 5.06 2.75
N GLU A 130 0.97 5.50 4.00
CA GLU A 130 0.76 6.89 4.32
C GLU A 130 1.94 7.58 3.65
N ASP A 131 1.61 8.28 2.56
CA ASP A 131 2.42 9.33 1.99
C ASP A 131 2.65 10.36 3.09
N ASP A 132 3.70 10.14 3.86
CA ASP A 132 4.55 11.23 4.26
C ASP A 132 4.86 12.03 2.99
N GLY A 133 4.49 13.32 2.95
CA GLY A 133 4.62 14.14 1.74
C GLY A 133 6.03 14.14 1.11
N GLU A 134 7.03 13.71 1.88
CA GLU A 134 8.40 13.43 1.43
C GLU A 134 8.48 12.22 0.46
N SER A 135 7.71 11.17 0.70
CA SER A 135 7.63 9.98 -0.16
C SER A 135 6.94 10.28 -1.50
N GLU A 136 5.90 11.14 -1.55
CA GLU A 136 5.32 11.56 -2.84
C GLU A 136 6.27 12.45 -3.65
N ALA A 137 7.00 13.35 -3.01
CA ALA A 137 8.02 14.13 -3.70
C ALA A 137 9.11 13.20 -4.29
N ALA A 138 9.61 12.23 -3.51
CA ALA A 138 10.57 11.24 -3.99
C ALA A 138 10.00 10.36 -5.11
N LYS A 139 8.74 9.93 -5.00
CA LYS A 139 8.04 9.16 -6.06
C LYS A 139 7.95 9.97 -7.35
N GLN A 140 7.55 11.24 -7.30
CA GLN A 140 7.45 12.11 -8.48
C GLN A 140 8.81 12.30 -9.19
N LEU A 141 9.91 12.27 -8.44
CA LEU A 141 11.27 12.36 -8.98
C LEU A 141 11.73 11.05 -9.63
N ILE A 142 11.46 9.91 -9.00
CA ILE A 142 11.98 8.59 -9.42
C ILE A 142 11.09 7.94 -10.48
N GLN A 143 9.77 8.12 -10.43
CA GLN A 143 8.80 7.51 -11.34
C GLN A 143 9.11 7.72 -12.84
N PRO A 144 9.37 8.94 -13.35
CA PRO A 144 9.64 9.13 -14.77
C PRO A 144 10.92 8.41 -15.24
N ILE A 145 11.90 8.24 -14.35
CA ILE A 145 13.15 7.54 -14.63
C ILE A 145 12.90 6.02 -14.68
N ALA A 146 12.15 5.50 -13.71
CA ALA A 146 11.75 4.10 -13.68
C ALA A 146 10.96 3.72 -14.94
N GLU A 147 9.97 4.53 -15.34
CA GLU A 147 9.18 4.31 -16.55
C GLU A 147 10.04 4.35 -17.82
N LYS A 148 10.98 5.30 -17.91
CA LYS A 148 11.93 5.39 -19.03
C LYS A 148 12.78 4.14 -19.16
N ILE A 149 13.33 3.63 -18.05
CA ILE A 149 14.17 2.43 -18.04
C ILE A 149 13.35 1.20 -18.40
N ILE A 150 12.19 1.01 -17.76
CA ILE A 150 11.28 -0.11 -18.06
C ILE A 150 10.89 -0.09 -19.54
N ALA A 151 10.58 1.08 -20.10
CA ALA A 151 10.25 1.21 -21.52
C ALA A 151 11.43 0.84 -22.44
N GLN A 152 12.66 1.21 -22.09
CA GLN A 152 13.86 0.85 -22.85
C GLN A 152 14.13 -0.65 -22.89
N TYR A 153 14.01 -1.34 -21.75
CA TYR A 153 14.22 -2.79 -21.68
C TYR A 153 13.06 -3.57 -22.31
N LYS A 154 11.83 -3.09 -22.13
CA LYS A 154 10.65 -3.64 -22.82
C LYS A 154 10.77 -3.55 -24.35
N ALA A 155 11.34 -2.46 -24.87
CA ALA A 155 11.60 -2.31 -26.31
C ALA A 155 12.66 -3.30 -26.85
N LYS A 156 13.49 -3.86 -25.97
CA LYS A 156 14.49 -4.90 -26.29
C LYS A 156 13.99 -6.33 -26.01
N GLU A 157 12.73 -6.48 -25.56
CA GLU A 157 12.17 -7.75 -25.07
C GLU A 157 12.97 -8.36 -23.90
N GLU A 158 13.62 -7.51 -23.10
CA GLU A 158 14.40 -7.89 -21.92
C GLU A 158 13.67 -7.44 -20.64
N ASP A 159 13.90 -8.18 -19.54
CA ASP A 159 13.41 -7.79 -18.22
C ASP A 159 14.20 -6.59 -17.69
N ALA A 160 13.51 -5.66 -17.03
CA ALA A 160 14.15 -4.51 -16.43
C ALA A 160 15.09 -4.97 -15.29
N PRO A 161 16.37 -4.55 -15.30
CA PRO A 161 17.35 -5.03 -14.32
C PRO A 161 17.18 -4.40 -12.92
N LEU A 162 16.29 -3.42 -12.78
CA LEU A 162 16.13 -2.60 -11.58
C LEU A 162 14.66 -2.49 -11.17
N LEU A 163 14.43 -2.58 -9.86
CA LEU A 163 13.17 -2.25 -9.22
C LEU A 163 13.38 -0.99 -8.37
N PHE A 164 12.45 -0.04 -8.51
CA PHE A 164 12.52 1.25 -7.83
C PHE A 164 11.56 1.25 -6.64
N PHE A 165 12.09 1.60 -5.47
CA PHE A 165 11.33 1.72 -4.22
C PHE A 165 11.59 3.08 -3.60
N VAL A 166 10.59 3.62 -2.91
CA VAL A 166 10.73 4.79 -2.04
C VAL A 166 10.48 4.30 -0.62
N ALA A 167 11.47 4.47 0.24
CA ALA A 167 11.40 4.09 1.64
C ALA A 167 11.10 5.34 2.48
N GLY A 168 10.02 5.31 3.26
CA GLY A 168 9.66 6.36 4.22
C GLY A 168 10.21 6.07 5.62
N GLU A 169 9.78 6.86 6.60
CA GLU A 169 10.12 6.66 8.01
C GLU A 169 9.25 5.56 8.66
N ASP A 170 9.53 4.28 8.37
CA ASP A 170 8.84 3.14 8.96
C ASP A 170 9.77 2.06 9.55
N ASP A 171 9.20 1.21 10.42
CA ASP A 171 9.91 0.10 11.09
C ASP A 171 10.58 -0.88 10.10
N MET A 172 10.08 -0.97 8.85
CA MET A 172 10.65 -1.83 7.82
C MET A 172 11.89 -1.19 7.21
N THR A 173 11.89 0.12 6.99
CA THR A 173 13.06 0.90 6.57
C THR A 173 14.18 0.78 7.60
N ASP A 174 13.87 0.87 8.89
CA ASP A 174 14.87 0.73 9.96
C ASP A 174 15.44 -0.70 10.01
N SER A 175 14.57 -1.71 9.92
CA SER A 175 15.01 -3.11 9.84
C SER A 175 15.89 -3.37 8.62
N LEU A 176 15.57 -2.76 7.48
CA LEU A 176 16.35 -2.87 6.25
C LEU A 176 17.71 -2.15 6.39
N ARG A 177 17.74 -0.97 6.99
CA ARG A 177 18.97 -0.22 7.28
C ARG A 177 19.91 -1.02 8.18
N ASP A 178 19.38 -1.61 9.24
CA ASP A 178 20.15 -2.46 10.16
C ASP A 178 20.71 -3.68 9.44
N TYR A 179 19.88 -4.38 8.65
CA TYR A 179 20.31 -5.56 7.91
C TYR A 179 21.37 -5.25 6.85
N THR A 180 21.28 -4.08 6.21
CA THR A 180 22.17 -3.66 5.13
C THR A 180 23.31 -2.75 5.58
N ASN A 181 23.39 -2.43 6.87
CA ASN A 181 24.34 -1.51 7.46
C ASN A 181 24.39 -0.14 6.74
N LEU A 182 23.22 0.39 6.37
CA LEU A 182 23.09 1.69 5.70
C LEU A 182 23.25 2.84 6.70
N PRO A 183 23.82 3.99 6.28
CA PRO A 183 23.95 5.15 7.16
C PRO A 183 22.58 5.74 7.51
N GLU A 184 22.48 6.30 8.71
CA GLU A 184 21.35 7.07 9.21
C GLU A 184 21.38 8.50 8.62
N ALA A 185 21.53 8.60 7.30
CA ALA A 185 21.56 9.85 6.55
C ALA A 185 20.31 9.96 5.66
N ALA A 186 19.75 11.16 5.57
CA ALA A 186 18.67 11.48 4.65
C ALA A 186 18.91 12.90 4.08
N PRO A 187 18.77 13.11 2.76
CA PRO A 187 18.33 12.13 1.76
C PRO A 187 19.46 11.21 1.26
N LEU A 188 19.15 9.92 1.05
CA LEU A 188 20.15 8.89 0.68
C LEU A 188 19.68 8.08 -0.52
N LEU A 189 20.46 8.06 -1.60
CA LEU A 189 20.21 7.17 -2.73
C LEU A 189 20.97 5.86 -2.53
N THR A 190 20.25 4.74 -2.59
CA THR A 190 20.80 3.41 -2.38
C THR A 190 20.34 2.44 -3.46
N ILE A 191 21.26 1.64 -4.01
CA ILE A 191 20.96 0.45 -4.80
C ILE A 191 21.43 -0.77 -3.99
N LEU A 192 20.53 -1.74 -3.81
CA LEU A 192 20.83 -3.02 -3.16
C LEU A 192 20.89 -4.12 -4.22
N ASP A 193 22.08 -4.69 -4.42
CA ASP A 193 22.28 -5.88 -5.24
C ASP A 193 22.33 -7.12 -4.32
N MET A 194 21.18 -7.76 -4.18
CA MET A 194 21.05 -8.97 -3.35
C MET A 194 21.80 -10.18 -3.94
N SER A 195 22.05 -10.20 -5.25
CA SER A 195 22.77 -11.29 -5.90
C SER A 195 24.27 -11.20 -5.63
N ALA A 196 24.80 -9.98 -5.66
CA ALA A 196 26.19 -9.68 -5.33
C ALA A 196 26.43 -9.47 -3.82
N ARG A 197 25.36 -9.42 -3.00
CA ARG A 197 25.41 -9.02 -1.59
C ARG A 197 26.14 -7.70 -1.38
N ALA A 198 25.87 -6.75 -2.27
CA ALA A 198 26.51 -5.45 -2.30
C ALA A 198 25.47 -4.33 -2.29
N LYS A 199 25.83 -3.20 -1.71
CA LYS A 199 25.08 -1.96 -1.73
C LYS A 199 25.91 -0.87 -2.39
N TYR A 200 25.22 0.09 -2.98
CA TYR A 200 25.81 1.27 -3.59
C TYR A 200 25.09 2.46 -3.01
N VAL A 201 25.82 3.37 -2.38
CA VAL A 201 25.26 4.47 -1.61
C VAL A 201 25.78 5.79 -2.16
N MET A 202 24.90 6.76 -2.31
CA MET A 202 25.22 8.13 -2.68
C MET A 202 24.52 9.08 -1.71
N ASP A 203 25.34 9.72 -0.89
CA ASP A 203 24.94 10.81 0.01
C ASP A 203 24.79 12.10 -0.80
N VAL A 204 23.63 12.74 -0.70
CA VAL A 204 23.29 13.94 -1.48
C VAL A 204 22.56 14.94 -0.60
N GLU A 205 22.82 16.23 -0.81
CA GLU A 205 22.10 17.29 -0.08
C GLU A 205 20.63 17.38 -0.56
N GLU A 206 20.38 17.11 -1.84
CA GLU A 206 19.05 17.11 -2.45
C GLU A 206 18.95 16.04 -3.54
N ILE A 207 17.87 15.26 -3.55
CA ILE A 207 17.59 14.30 -4.62
C ILE A 207 16.91 15.05 -5.77
N THR A 208 17.52 15.00 -6.96
CA THR A 208 16.95 15.56 -8.19
C THR A 208 16.88 14.50 -9.28
N PRO A 209 16.05 14.65 -10.33
CA PRO A 209 15.92 13.62 -11.37
C PRO A 209 17.22 13.37 -12.11
N ALA A 210 18.02 14.43 -12.33
CA ALA A 210 19.32 14.32 -12.98
C ALA A 210 20.32 13.48 -12.16
N ILE A 211 20.30 13.64 -10.84
CA ILE A 211 21.17 12.88 -9.92
C ILE A 211 20.75 11.40 -9.91
N VAL A 212 19.45 11.12 -9.80
CA VAL A 212 18.93 9.74 -9.81
C VAL A 212 19.26 9.06 -11.15
N GLU A 213 19.05 9.74 -12.28
CA GLU A 213 19.35 9.19 -13.61
C GLU A 213 20.85 8.93 -13.77
N ALA A 214 21.72 9.85 -13.33
CA ALA A 214 23.16 9.65 -13.37
C ALA A 214 23.59 8.45 -12.52
N PHE A 215 23.08 8.34 -11.29
CA PHE A 215 23.40 7.25 -10.37
C PHE A 215 23.01 5.88 -10.94
N VAL A 216 21.80 5.77 -11.49
CA VAL A 216 21.33 4.53 -12.11
C VAL A 216 22.13 4.17 -13.35
N ASN A 217 22.44 5.16 -14.21
CA ASN A 217 23.25 4.91 -15.40
C ASN A 217 24.67 4.48 -15.06
N ASP A 218 25.27 5.06 -14.02
CA ASP A 218 26.60 4.65 -13.56
C ASP A 218 26.59 3.27 -12.90
N PHE A 219 25.49 2.87 -12.24
CA PHE A 219 25.31 1.49 -11.77
C PHE A 219 25.25 0.50 -12.94
N LEU A 220 24.38 0.76 -13.93
CA LEU A 220 24.22 -0.09 -15.11
C LEU A 220 25.48 -0.15 -15.98
N ALA A 221 26.32 0.88 -15.92
CA ALA A 221 27.62 0.92 -16.59
C ALA A 221 28.77 0.36 -15.73
N GLU A 222 28.46 -0.25 -14.58
CA GLU A 222 29.44 -0.83 -13.64
C GLU A 222 30.52 0.15 -13.14
N LYS A 223 30.19 1.44 -13.07
CA LYS A 223 31.12 2.49 -12.63
C LYS A 223 31.07 2.77 -11.13
N LEU A 224 29.98 2.38 -10.47
CA LEU A 224 29.83 2.60 -9.03
C LEU A 224 30.68 1.63 -8.22
N LYS A 225 31.17 2.11 -7.08
CA LYS A 225 31.94 1.29 -6.15
C LYS A 225 30.98 0.51 -5.24
N PRO A 226 31.07 -0.84 -5.19
CA PRO A 226 30.26 -1.64 -4.28
C PRO A 226 30.77 -1.55 -2.84
N GLU A 227 29.83 -1.54 -1.90
CA GLU A 227 30.05 -1.76 -0.48
C GLU A 227 29.39 -3.07 -0.05
N PRO A 228 30.01 -3.86 0.85
CA PRO A 228 29.40 -5.11 1.29
C PRO A 228 28.14 -4.86 2.16
N ILE A 229 27.16 -5.75 1.99
CA ILE A 229 26.00 -5.95 2.86
C ILE A 229 26.36 -6.94 3.96
#